data_AF-A0A167UQD0-F1
#
_entry.id   AF-A0A167UQD0-F1
#
_cell.length_a   1.000
_cell.length_b   1.000
_cell.length_c   1.000
_cell.angle_alpha   90.00
_cell.angle_beta   90.00
_cell.angle_gamma   90.00
#
_symmetry.space_group_name_H-M   'P 1'
#
loop_
_entity.id
_entity.type
_entity.pdbx_description
1 polymer ?
#
loop_
_entity_poly.entity_id
_entity_poly.type
_entity_poly.pdbx_seq_one_letter_code
_entity_poly.pdbx_strand_id
1 'polypeptide(L)'
;MSGFTTIPFWLLVLIVGIIILSILFSIYGIFKKVRFSILNIVSLIVITVFLSIFPLYRTRGNELEFFISELFKGSWWAVVVLLLCLINIYWWYHFFKFLNKK
;
A
#
# COMPACT_ATOMS: atom_id res chain seq x y z
N MET A 1 13.07 28.73 10.18
CA MET A 1 12.92 27.90 8.97
C MET A 1 13.51 26.52 9.24
N SER A 2 12.71 25.57 9.70
CA SER A 2 13.00 24.11 9.69
C SER A 2 11.84 23.42 10.40
N GLY A 3 11.07 22.61 9.67
CA GLY A 3 9.87 21.98 10.22
C GLY A 3 9.13 21.17 9.17
N PHE A 4 9.89 20.48 8.31
CA PHE A 4 9.36 19.41 7.47
C PHE A 4 9.42 18.14 8.31
N THR A 5 8.42 17.88 9.15
CA THR A 5 8.12 16.52 9.60
C THR A 5 7.36 15.80 8.49
N THR A 6 7.97 15.78 7.31
CA THR A 6 7.67 14.82 6.26
C THR A 6 8.10 13.45 6.78
N ILE A 7 7.37 12.39 6.44
CA ILE A 7 7.79 11.01 6.71
C ILE A 7 9.32 10.89 6.50
N PRO A 8 10.07 10.26 7.43
CA PRO A 8 11.51 10.08 7.24
C PRO A 8 11.76 9.49 5.85
N PHE A 9 12.67 10.08 5.08
CA PHE A 9 12.86 9.68 3.67
C PHE A 9 13.05 8.17 3.50
N TRP A 10 13.72 7.51 4.46
CA TRP A 10 13.88 6.05 4.48
C TRP A 10 12.54 5.29 4.50
N LEU A 11 11.52 5.81 5.19
CA LEU A 11 10.24 5.14 5.38
C LEU A 11 9.40 5.28 4.11
N LEU A 12 9.46 6.45 3.46
CA LEU A 12 8.87 6.65 2.14
C LEU A 12 9.50 5.71 1.12
N VAL A 13 10.84 5.62 1.09
CA VAL A 13 11.57 4.69 0.22
C VAL A 13 11.17 3.23 0.50
N LEU A 14 11.01 2.84 1.77
CA LEU A 14 10.54 1.51 2.13
C LEU A 14 9.12 1.22 1.64
N ILE A 15 8.17 2.13 1.85
CA ILE A 15 6.78 1.96 1.42
C ILE A 15 6.70 1.84 -0.10
N VAL A 16 7.36 2.75 -0.82
CA VAL A 16 7.41 2.72 -2.29
C VAL A 16 8.12 1.45 -2.78
N GLY A 17 9.21 1.05 -2.12
CA GLY A 17 9.93 -0.18 -2.42
C GLY A 17 9.06 -1.44 -2.26
N ILE A 18 8.28 -1.53 -1.18
CA ILE A 18 7.34 -2.64 -0.94
C ILE A 18 6.25 -2.67 -2.02
N ILE A 19 5.73 -1.51 -2.43
CA ILE A 19 4.72 -1.42 -3.50
C ILE A 19 5.31 -1.91 -4.82
N ILE A 20 6.50 -1.42 -5.21
CA ILE A 20 7.18 -1.83 -6.45
C ILE A 20 7.46 -3.34 -6.44
N LEU A 21 8.02 -3.86 -5.34
CA LEU A 21 8.26 -5.30 -5.19
C LEU A 21 6.96 -6.09 -5.30
N SER A 22 5.89 -5.63 -4.64
CA SER A 22 4.59 -6.29 -4.70
C SER A 22 4.02 -6.32 -6.11
N ILE A 23 4.21 -5.26 -6.92
CA ILE A 23 3.82 -5.24 -8.33
C ILE A 23 4.64 -6.25 -9.13
N LEU A 24 5.96 -6.25 -8.99
CA LEU A 24 6.85 -7.18 -9.71
C LEU A 24 6.52 -8.65 -9.39
N PHE A 25 6.36 -8.98 -8.11
CA PHE A 25 5.99 -10.33 -7.71
C PHE A 25 4.56 -10.69 -8.10
N SER A 26 3.64 -9.73 -8.16
CA SER A 26 2.29 -9.97 -8.68
C SER A 26 2.31 -10.31 -10.16
N ILE A 27 3.10 -9.57 -10.96
CA ILE A 27 3.33 -9.88 -12.38
C ILE A 27 3.92 -11.30 -12.53
N TYR A 28 4.96 -11.62 -11.76
CA TYR A 28 5.52 -12.98 -11.74
C TYR A 28 4.47 -14.03 -11.34
N GLY A 29 3.65 -13.73 -10.34
CA GLY A 29 2.55 -14.57 -9.89
C GLY A 29 1.51 -14.81 -10.98
N ILE A 30 1.20 -13.82 -11.83
CA ILE A 30 0.32 -13.99 -13.00
C ILE A 30 0.89 -15.05 -13.94
N PHE A 31 2.18 -14.95 -14.29
CA PHE A 31 2.84 -15.94 -15.15
C PHE A 31 2.91 -17.34 -14.51
N LYS A 32 2.93 -17.41 -13.17
CA LYS A 32 2.89 -18.66 -12.42
C LYS A 32 1.49 -19.10 -11.99
N LYS A 33 0.44 -18.42 -12.46
CA LYS A 33 -0.98 -18.69 -12.13
C LYS A 33 -1.27 -18.69 -10.61
N VAL A 34 -0.58 -17.86 -9.86
CA VAL A 34 -0.88 -17.58 -8.44
C VAL A 34 -2.24 -16.88 -8.37
N ARG A 35 -3.12 -17.38 -7.50
CA ARG A 35 -4.47 -16.83 -7.34
C ARG A 35 -4.40 -15.39 -6.82
N PHE A 36 -5.33 -14.55 -7.25
CA PHE A 36 -5.50 -13.17 -6.80
C PHE A 36 -4.37 -12.19 -7.16
N SER A 37 -3.39 -12.56 -7.99
CA SER A 37 -2.33 -11.63 -8.42
C SER A 37 -2.84 -10.42 -9.20
N ILE A 38 -3.87 -10.59 -10.04
CA ILE A 38 -4.51 -9.46 -10.75
C ILE A 38 -5.20 -8.53 -9.75
N LEU A 39 -5.94 -9.10 -8.78
CA LEU A 39 -6.60 -8.34 -7.72
C LEU A 39 -5.58 -7.53 -6.90
N ASN A 40 -4.42 -8.11 -6.61
CA ASN A 40 -3.36 -7.41 -5.87
C ASN A 40 -2.80 -6.22 -6.65
N ILE A 41 -2.59 -6.34 -7.96
CA ILE A 41 -2.14 -5.22 -8.81
C ILE A 41 -3.18 -4.10 -8.80
N VAL A 42 -4.46 -4.42 -9.01
CA VAL A 42 -5.54 -3.43 -8.96
C VAL A 42 -5.57 -2.77 -7.58
N SER A 43 -5.42 -3.55 -6.51
CA SER A 43 -5.40 -3.02 -5.14
C SER A 43 -4.24 -2.05 -4.91
N LEU A 44 -3.05 -2.36 -5.40
CA LEU A 44 -1.86 -1.50 -5.29
C LEU A 44 -2.00 -0.20 -6.08
N ILE A 45 -2.62 -0.23 -7.26
CA ILE A 45 -2.91 0.97 -8.04
C ILE A 45 -3.88 1.87 -7.25
N VAL A 46 -4.95 1.29 -6.71
CA VAL A 46 -5.93 2.05 -5.92
C VAL A 46 -5.28 2.63 -4.67
N ILE A 47 -4.50 1.86 -3.90
CA ILE A 47 -3.74 2.37 -2.75
C ILE A 47 -2.86 3.56 -3.15
N THR A 48 -2.12 3.44 -4.25
CA THR A 48 -1.22 4.50 -4.73
C THR A 48 -1.99 5.77 -5.10
N VAL A 49 -3.12 5.62 -5.80
CA VAL A 49 -3.98 6.76 -6.19
C VAL A 49 -4.53 7.46 -4.95
N PHE A 50 -5.06 6.72 -3.98
CA PHE A 50 -5.60 7.30 -2.75
C PHE A 50 -4.51 7.96 -1.89
N LEU A 51 -3.36 7.32 -1.74
CA LEU A 51 -2.21 7.89 -1.02
C LEU A 51 -1.59 9.09 -1.75
N SER A 52 -1.79 9.26 -3.07
CA SER A 52 -1.27 10.42 -3.80
C SER A 52 -2.24 11.59 -3.82
N ILE A 53 -3.56 11.33 -3.90
CA ILE A 53 -4.58 12.38 -4.03
C ILE A 53 -4.89 13.06 -2.69
N PHE A 54 -5.08 12.27 -1.62
CA PHE A 54 -5.58 12.82 -0.35
C PHE A 54 -4.56 13.69 0.41
N PRO A 55 -3.24 13.42 0.38
CA PRO A 55 -2.26 14.32 0.97
C PRO A 55 -2.12 15.66 0.25
N LEU A 56 -2.40 15.73 -1.07
CA LEU A 56 -2.32 16.97 -1.86
C LEU A 56 -3.32 18.05 -1.40
N TYR A 57 -4.38 17.66 -0.68
CA TYR A 57 -5.32 18.61 -0.08
C TYR A 57 -4.81 19.26 1.20
N ARG A 58 -3.56 18.99 1.63
CA ARG A 58 -3.04 19.48 2.92
C ARG A 58 -1.70 20.22 2.82
N THR A 59 -1.56 21.19 3.70
CA THR A 59 -0.41 22.11 3.76
C THR A 59 0.62 21.75 4.85
N ARG A 60 0.33 20.85 5.81
CA ARG A 60 1.24 20.42 6.91
C ARG A 60 0.71 19.21 7.73
N GLY A 61 1.62 18.33 8.17
CA GLY A 61 1.39 17.21 9.12
C GLY A 61 2.05 15.88 8.71
N ASN A 62 2.25 14.95 9.66
CA ASN A 62 2.76 13.60 9.37
C ASN A 62 1.66 12.75 8.68
N GLU A 63 1.95 12.20 7.50
CA GLU A 63 0.97 11.47 6.68
C GLU A 63 0.46 10.19 7.36
N LEU A 64 1.31 9.52 8.14
CA LEU A 64 0.92 8.30 8.85
C LEU A 64 -0.06 8.62 9.99
N GLU A 65 0.24 9.66 10.79
CA GLU A 65 -0.67 10.15 11.83
C GLU A 65 -1.99 10.64 11.23
N PHE A 66 -1.93 11.29 10.06
CA PHE A 66 -3.12 11.71 9.34
C PHE A 66 -3.96 10.51 8.90
N PHE A 67 -3.34 9.50 8.28
CA PHE A 67 -4.04 8.27 7.89
C PHE A 67 -4.70 7.60 9.09
N ILE A 68 -3.98 7.45 10.21
CA ILE A 68 -4.52 6.88 11.44
C ILE A 68 -5.67 7.73 11.99
N SER A 69 -5.51 9.05 12.03
CA SER A 69 -6.56 9.98 12.50
C SER A 69 -7.82 9.89 11.64
N GLU A 70 -7.68 9.85 10.32
CA GLU A 70 -8.80 9.69 9.38
C GLU A 70 -9.46 8.33 9.51
N LEU A 71 -8.69 7.29 9.81
CA LEU A 71 -9.23 5.97 10.12
C LEU A 71 -10.12 6.00 11.38
N PHE A 72 -9.67 6.66 12.45
CA PHE A 72 -10.46 6.83 13.68
C PHE A 72 -11.69 7.71 13.50
N LYS A 73 -11.64 8.67 12.56
CA LYS A 73 -12.83 9.47 12.17
C LYS A 73 -13.82 8.69 11.30
N GLY A 74 -13.50 7.46 10.90
CA GLY A 74 -14.35 6.65 10.02
C GLY A 74 -14.36 7.13 8.57
N SER A 75 -13.28 7.80 8.13
CA SER A 75 -13.16 8.31 6.77
C SER A 75 -13.19 7.14 5.77
N TRP A 76 -14.16 7.15 4.85
CA TRP A 76 -14.41 6.03 3.94
C TRP A 76 -13.17 5.64 3.13
N TRP A 77 -12.38 6.63 2.69
CA TRP A 77 -11.18 6.41 1.90
C TRP A 77 -10.08 5.71 2.73
N ALA A 78 -9.93 6.08 4.00
CA ALA A 78 -8.95 5.47 4.89
C ALA A 78 -9.29 4.01 5.18
N VAL A 79 -10.58 3.71 5.36
CA VAL A 79 -11.09 2.34 5.50
C VAL A 79 -10.83 1.53 4.23
N VAL A 80 -11.10 2.09 3.05
CA VAL A 80 -10.81 1.43 1.76
C VAL A 80 -9.33 1.12 1.61
N VAL A 81 -8.44 2.09 1.89
CA VAL A 81 -6.98 1.86 1.83
C VAL A 81 -6.54 0.77 2.81
N LEU A 82 -7.09 0.76 4.04
CA LEU A 82 -6.79 -0.29 5.01
C LEU A 82 -7.19 -1.69 4.50
N LEU A 83 -8.40 -1.82 3.93
CA LEU A 83 -8.87 -3.08 3.36
C LEU A 83 -7.99 -3.56 2.20
N LEU A 84 -7.53 -2.64 1.34
CA LEU A 84 -6.63 -2.97 0.24
C LEU A 84 -5.24 -3.39 0.74
N CYS A 85 -4.74 -2.77 1.82
CA CYS A 85 -3.52 -3.23 2.49
C CYS A 85 -3.68 -4.66 3.04
N LEU A 86 -4.83 -5.00 3.63
CA LEU A 86 -5.12 -6.37 4.08
C LEU A 86 -5.17 -7.37 2.90
N ILE A 87 -5.74 -6.98 1.77
CA ILE A 87 -5.72 -7.80 0.54
C ILE A 87 -4.28 -8.04 0.08
N ASN A 88 -3.42 -7.02 0.13
CA ASN A 88 -2.02 -7.16 -0.23
C ASN A 88 -1.28 -8.14 0.69
N ILE A 89 -1.48 -8.03 2.01
CA ILE A 89 -0.91 -8.97 3.00
C ILE A 89 -1.42 -10.39 2.74
N TYR A 90 -2.72 -10.56 2.49
CA TYR A 90 -3.31 -11.86 2.17
C TYR A 90 -2.73 -12.46 0.87
N TRP A 91 -2.48 -11.62 -0.14
CA TRP A 91 -1.83 -12.07 -1.37
C TRP A 91 -0.39 -12.53 -1.13
N TRP A 92 0.39 -11.78 -0.34
CA TRP A 92 1.75 -12.19 0.04
C TRP A 92 1.78 -13.56 0.72
N TYR A 93 0.83 -13.82 1.64
CA TYR A 93 0.69 -15.13 2.26
C TYR A 93 0.47 -16.25 1.22
N HIS A 94 -0.41 -16.06 0.24
CA HIS A 94 -0.62 -17.02 -0.84
C HIS A 94 0.59 -17.17 -1.76
N PHE A 95 1.29 -16.07 -2.04
CA PHE A 95 2.50 -16.06 -2.84
C PHE A 95 3.62 -16.89 -2.19
N PHE A 96 3.91 -16.67 -0.91
CA PHE A 96 4.90 -17.46 -0.16
C PHE A 96 4.48 -18.93 -0.03
N LYS A 97 3.19 -19.20 0.19
CA LYS A 97 2.67 -20.58 0.20
C LYS A 97 2.84 -21.28 -1.15
N PHE A 98 2.70 -20.55 -2.26
CA PHE A 98 2.98 -21.08 -3.59
C PHE A 98 4.47 -21.38 -3.78
N LEU A 99 5.35 -20.48 -3.35
CA LEU A 99 6.80 -20.67 -3.42
C LEU A 99 7.26 -21.88 -2.60
N ASN A 100 6.75 -22.07 -1.38
CA ASN A 100 7.13 -23.20 -0.52
C ASN A 100 6.60 -24.57 -1.01
N LYS A 101 5.66 -24.60 -1.96
CA LYS A 101 5.14 -25.86 -2.54
C LYS A 101 5.94 -26.34 -3.74
N LYS A 102 6.92 -25.55 -4.19
CA LYS A 102 7.80 -25.86 -5.32
C LYS A 102 9.16 -26.32 -4.81
#